data_AF-A0A957TWG9-F1
#
_entry.id   AF-A0A957TWG9-F1
#
_cell.length_a   1.000
_cell.length_b   1.000
_cell.length_c   1.000
_cell.angle_alpha   90.00
_cell.angle_beta   90.00
_cell.angle_gamma   90.00
#
_symmetry.space_group_name_H-M   'P 1'
#
loop_
_entity.id
_entity.type
_entity.pdbx_description
1 polymer ?
#
loop_
_entity_poly.entity_id
_entity_poly.type
_entity_poly.pdbx_seq_one_letter_code
_entity_poly.pdbx_strand_id
1 'polypeptide(L)'
;MNKLTLRKLLRQLPSRQLYALLASHQLSIASSRPKEELVATLHAHLITPTIVPAIIAQLDTVAKDGLRHLLATQGTLPVNTFEARYGPLRPYRPWRKDEQAGDPEPWLAPISATETLWYLGLIYRDPPKRKPGVVQCYVLPVELMALIADALGSHAEDGEPVAQSDGRAVIGYPGRNGPLDHHLAIWLATVHAGLDGKGVKPVHKRWLPPSVVALLCTRLGLDQEVGFTPIRSERHHPYLAFLHYLALAADLVAVMPTAFQLTPTAWQWLAADREDRRRQFMDAWQQAPAAAAHPFDFRWEPLSLQARAFVTTQLSHLPVDGQIPLQQVVEQWHLSDAFHLLPDSRLADWHDEATLFDPLTALICGPLHWLGLVE
;
A
#
# COMPACT_ATOMS: atom_id res chain seq x y z
N MET A 1 -6.65 -21.12 9.20
CA MET A 1 -5.71 -20.09 9.69
C MET A 1 -5.57 -20.22 11.20
N ASN A 2 -4.35 -20.28 11.71
CA ASN A 2 -4.07 -20.48 13.14
C ASN A 2 -4.38 -19.17 13.89
N LYS A 3 -5.49 -19.10 14.63
CA LYS A 3 -5.89 -17.86 15.34
C LYS A 3 -4.86 -17.51 16.40
N LEU A 4 -4.36 -16.27 16.40
CA LEU A 4 -3.35 -15.81 17.35
C LEU A 4 -4.03 -15.40 18.67
N THR A 5 -3.68 -16.10 19.74
CA THR A 5 -4.16 -15.83 21.10
C THR A 5 -3.42 -14.66 21.72
N LEU A 6 -4.10 -13.85 22.53
CA LEU A 6 -3.53 -12.71 23.27
C LEU A 6 -2.29 -13.10 24.08
N ARG A 7 -2.37 -14.23 24.80
CA ARG A 7 -1.25 -14.71 25.63
C ARG A 7 0.01 -14.99 24.82
N LYS A 8 -0.13 -15.54 23.61
CA LYS A 8 1.00 -15.81 22.70
C LYS A 8 1.63 -14.51 22.22
N LEU A 9 0.82 -13.52 21.86
CA LEU A 9 1.29 -12.21 21.38
C LEU A 9 2.01 -11.45 22.49
N LEU A 10 1.45 -11.41 23.70
CA LEU A 10 2.10 -10.82 24.89
C LEU A 10 3.46 -11.48 25.20
N ARG A 11 3.55 -12.82 25.10
CA ARG A 11 4.83 -13.53 25.29
C ARG A 11 5.90 -13.15 24.27
N GLN A 12 5.53 -12.70 23.08
CA GLN A 12 6.48 -12.30 22.06
C GLN A 12 7.07 -10.91 22.31
N LEU A 13 6.40 -10.08 23.11
CA LEU A 13 6.88 -8.73 23.44
C LEU A 13 8.11 -8.77 24.36
N PRO A 14 9.08 -7.85 24.20
CA PRO A 14 10.13 -7.64 25.17
C PRO A 14 9.55 -7.13 26.50
N SER A 15 10.14 -7.50 27.63
CA SER A 15 9.62 -7.14 28.97
C SER A 15 9.40 -5.64 29.15
N ARG A 16 10.21 -4.79 28.50
CA ARG A 16 10.07 -3.32 28.53
C ARG A 16 8.76 -2.84 27.92
N GLN A 17 8.28 -3.48 26.84
CA GLN A 17 6.98 -3.16 26.26
C GLN A 17 5.83 -3.66 27.14
N LEU A 18 6.01 -4.77 27.86
CA LEU A 18 5.04 -5.22 28.87
C LEU A 18 4.93 -4.22 30.02
N TYR A 19 6.04 -3.65 30.49
CA TYR A 19 6.00 -2.58 31.49
C TYR A 19 5.32 -1.31 30.97
N ALA A 20 5.52 -0.92 29.71
CA ALA A 20 4.81 0.20 29.10
C ALA A 20 3.28 -0.04 29.04
N LEU A 21 2.87 -1.26 28.66
CA LEU A 21 1.46 -1.67 28.68
C LEU A 21 0.88 -1.68 30.10
N LEU A 22 1.64 -2.12 31.09
CA LEU A 22 1.18 -2.08 32.49
C LEU A 22 0.99 -0.63 32.96
N ALA A 23 1.92 0.26 32.61
CA ALA A 23 1.86 1.67 32.94
C ALA A 23 0.65 2.36 32.29
N SER A 24 0.33 2.08 31.02
CA SER A 24 -0.84 2.64 30.33
C SER A 24 -2.17 2.24 30.98
N HIS A 25 -2.23 1.02 31.55
CA HIS A 25 -3.38 0.52 32.31
C HIS A 25 -3.33 0.85 33.80
N GLN A 26 -2.38 1.69 34.24
CA GLN A 26 -2.18 2.08 35.65
C GLN A 26 -1.99 0.90 36.60
N LEU A 27 -1.48 -0.23 36.08
CA LEU A 27 -1.21 -1.43 36.85
C LEU A 27 0.20 -1.33 37.44
N SER A 28 0.28 -1.01 38.73
CA SER A 28 1.56 -0.99 39.45
C SER A 28 2.03 -2.40 39.73
N ILE A 29 3.17 -2.79 39.13
CA ILE A 29 3.87 -4.03 39.43
C ILE A 29 5.27 -3.67 39.88
N ALA A 30 5.71 -4.23 41.01
CA ALA A 30 7.07 -4.08 41.51
C ALA A 30 8.09 -4.42 40.42
N SER A 31 9.09 -3.56 40.23
CA SER A 31 10.20 -3.81 39.31
C SER A 31 10.90 -5.11 39.70
N SER A 32 11.13 -6.01 38.73
CA SER A 32 11.80 -7.33 38.86
C SER A 32 10.90 -8.59 38.88
N ARG A 33 9.62 -8.50 38.48
CA ARG A 33 8.77 -9.69 38.29
C ARG A 33 9.15 -10.49 37.03
N PRO A 34 9.01 -11.83 37.03
CA PRO A 34 9.31 -12.66 35.87
C PRO A 34 8.32 -12.37 34.73
N LYS A 35 8.80 -12.49 33.49
CA LYS A 35 8.03 -12.14 32.29
C LYS A 35 6.67 -12.85 32.20
N GLU A 36 6.60 -14.11 32.62
CA GLU A 36 5.35 -14.87 32.61
C GLU A 36 4.29 -14.30 33.57
N GLU A 37 4.70 -13.74 34.71
CA GLU A 37 3.78 -13.05 35.62
C GLU A 37 3.25 -11.75 34.98
N LEU A 38 4.11 -10.97 34.32
CA LEU A 38 3.69 -9.76 33.60
C LEU A 38 2.66 -10.08 32.51
N VAL A 39 2.92 -11.14 31.73
CA VAL A 39 1.99 -11.62 30.70
C VAL A 39 0.68 -12.10 31.31
N ALA A 40 0.73 -12.87 32.41
CA ALA A 40 -0.47 -13.37 33.07
C ALA A 40 -1.34 -12.22 33.60
N THR A 41 -0.73 -11.21 34.23
CA THR A 41 -1.44 -10.04 34.73
C THR A 41 -2.10 -9.23 33.61
N LEU A 42 -1.35 -8.90 32.54
CA LEU A 42 -1.90 -8.16 31.40
C LEU A 42 -3.00 -8.94 30.69
N HIS A 43 -2.80 -10.25 30.51
CA HIS A 43 -3.81 -11.12 29.91
C HIS A 43 -5.09 -11.13 30.74
N ALA A 44 -5.01 -11.39 32.04
CA ALA A 44 -6.18 -11.41 32.93
C ALA A 44 -6.91 -10.05 32.95
N HIS A 45 -6.16 -8.95 32.94
CA HIS A 45 -6.74 -7.61 32.87
C HIS A 45 -7.48 -7.36 31.55
N LEU A 46 -6.85 -7.59 30.40
CA LEU A 46 -7.42 -7.27 29.08
C LEU A 46 -8.60 -8.17 28.68
N ILE A 47 -8.66 -9.41 29.16
CA ILE A 47 -9.83 -10.28 28.90
C ILE A 47 -11.02 -9.99 29.82
N THR A 48 -10.84 -9.11 30.82
CA THR A 48 -11.94 -8.76 31.73
C THR A 48 -13.02 -8.03 30.92
N PRO A 49 -14.28 -8.51 30.89
CA PRO A 49 -15.31 -8.02 29.97
C PRO A 49 -15.63 -6.53 30.08
N THR A 50 -15.27 -5.87 31.19
CA THR A 50 -15.50 -4.44 31.42
C THR A 50 -14.36 -3.54 30.92
N ILE A 51 -13.13 -4.07 30.81
CA ILE A 51 -11.94 -3.27 30.53
C ILE A 51 -11.91 -2.82 29.06
N VAL A 52 -12.05 -3.76 28.12
CA VAL A 52 -11.99 -3.45 26.68
C VAL A 52 -13.10 -2.49 26.24
N PRO A 53 -14.37 -2.66 26.64
CA PRO A 53 -15.41 -1.68 26.36
C PRO A 53 -15.11 -0.29 26.95
N ALA A 54 -14.60 -0.22 28.19
CA ALA A 54 -14.23 1.05 28.81
C ALA A 54 -13.08 1.77 28.08
N ILE A 55 -12.11 1.02 27.56
CA ILE A 55 -11.04 1.55 26.71
C ILE A 55 -11.64 2.07 25.40
N ILE A 56 -12.47 1.27 24.73
CA ILE A 56 -13.08 1.63 23.44
C ILE A 56 -13.95 2.88 23.59
N ALA A 57 -14.72 3.02 24.66
CA ALA A 57 -15.54 4.21 24.90
C ALA A 57 -14.70 5.50 24.85
N GLN A 58 -13.47 5.46 25.40
CA GLN A 58 -12.54 6.58 25.48
C GLN A 58 -11.70 6.80 24.21
N LEU A 59 -11.70 5.87 23.26
CA LEU A 59 -11.00 6.05 21.99
C LEU A 59 -11.64 7.14 21.15
N ASP A 60 -10.80 7.88 20.43
CA ASP A 60 -11.24 8.80 19.38
C ASP A 60 -11.85 8.04 18.19
N THR A 61 -12.48 8.78 17.28
CA THR A 61 -13.14 8.21 16.10
C THR A 61 -12.13 7.50 15.18
N VAL A 62 -10.91 8.04 15.05
CA VAL A 62 -9.86 7.50 14.17
C VAL A 62 -9.35 6.15 14.67
N ALA A 63 -9.13 5.97 15.98
CA ALA A 63 -8.72 4.70 16.57
C ALA A 63 -9.86 3.67 16.55
N LYS A 64 -11.12 4.09 16.79
CA LYS A 64 -12.30 3.23 16.62
C LYS A 64 -12.39 2.72 15.18
N ASP A 65 -12.15 3.57 14.19
CA ASP A 65 -12.12 3.18 12.78
C ASP A 65 -10.98 2.23 12.44
N GLY A 66 -9.82 2.35 13.11
CA GLY A 66 -8.73 1.39 13.04
C GLY A 66 -9.14 -0.01 13.50
N LEU A 67 -9.86 -0.10 14.61
CA LEU A 67 -10.38 -1.36 15.13
C LEU A 67 -11.47 -1.95 14.22
N ARG A 68 -12.39 -1.14 13.70
CA ARG A 68 -13.40 -1.60 12.73
C ARG A 68 -12.77 -2.17 11.47
N HIS A 69 -11.74 -1.51 10.96
CA HIS A 69 -11.02 -1.97 9.78
C HIS A 69 -10.33 -3.32 10.03
N LEU A 70 -9.66 -3.47 11.17
CA LEU A 70 -9.09 -4.76 11.57
C LEU A 70 -10.15 -5.84 11.72
N LEU A 71 -11.31 -5.56 12.31
CA LEU A 71 -12.41 -6.52 12.42
C LEU A 71 -12.91 -6.96 11.04
N ALA A 72 -13.08 -6.01 10.11
CA ALA A 72 -13.51 -6.30 8.73
C ALA A 72 -12.50 -7.18 7.98
N THR A 73 -11.21 -7.04 8.26
CA THR A 73 -10.15 -7.89 7.67
C THR A 73 -9.83 -9.14 8.51
N GLN A 74 -10.81 -9.64 9.27
CA GLN A 74 -10.67 -10.84 10.12
C GLN A 74 -9.53 -10.75 11.16
N GLY A 75 -9.25 -9.54 11.63
CA GLY A 75 -8.28 -9.25 12.67
C GLY A 75 -6.83 -9.14 12.19
N THR A 76 -6.56 -9.01 10.89
CA THR A 76 -5.18 -8.91 10.38
C THR A 76 -5.06 -7.84 9.29
N LEU A 77 -4.08 -6.94 9.41
CA LEU A 77 -3.77 -5.96 8.36
C LEU A 77 -2.26 -5.68 8.27
N PRO A 78 -1.65 -5.54 7.07
CA PRO A 78 -0.24 -5.20 6.95
C PRO A 78 0.12 -3.91 7.72
N VAL A 79 1.30 -3.89 8.37
CA VAL A 79 1.74 -2.78 9.23
C VAL A 79 1.72 -1.46 8.49
N ASN A 80 2.20 -1.42 7.25
CA ASN A 80 2.29 -0.18 6.49
C ASN A 80 0.91 0.29 6.03
N THR A 81 0.03 -0.63 5.60
CA THR A 81 -1.37 -0.29 5.28
C THR A 81 -2.08 0.32 6.49
N PHE A 82 -1.84 -0.22 7.68
CA PHE A 82 -2.43 0.29 8.91
C PHE A 82 -1.83 1.64 9.33
N GLU A 83 -0.50 1.73 9.46
CA GLU A 83 0.18 2.95 9.93
C GLU A 83 0.01 4.14 9.01
N ALA A 84 -0.16 3.88 7.73
CA ALA A 84 -0.28 4.98 6.80
C ALA A 84 -1.71 5.57 6.76
N ARG A 85 -2.71 4.84 7.27
CA ARG A 85 -4.06 5.36 7.53
C ARG A 85 -4.24 5.90 8.96
N TYR A 86 -3.66 5.23 9.95
CA TYR A 86 -3.89 5.50 11.38
C TYR A 86 -2.68 6.13 12.07
N GLY A 87 -1.67 6.53 11.29
CA GLY A 87 -0.42 7.17 11.71
C GLY A 87 0.64 6.19 12.23
N PRO A 88 1.91 6.62 12.35
CA PRO A 88 3.04 5.74 12.60
C PRO A 88 3.17 5.31 14.07
N LEU A 89 3.82 4.18 14.33
CA LEU A 89 4.24 3.77 15.67
C LEU A 89 5.71 4.17 15.93
N ARG A 90 5.97 5.05 16.91
CA ARG A 90 7.34 5.48 17.22
C ARG A 90 8.19 4.32 17.76
N PRO A 91 9.50 4.26 17.42
CA PRO A 91 10.40 3.28 18.01
C PRO A 91 10.62 3.56 19.51
N TYR A 92 10.18 2.66 20.38
CA TYR A 92 10.43 2.79 21.82
C TYR A 92 11.88 2.42 22.18
N ARG A 93 12.69 3.42 22.56
CA ARG A 93 14.13 3.28 22.90
C ARG A 93 14.46 3.79 24.32
N PRO A 94 14.04 3.10 25.39
CA PRO A 94 14.22 3.57 26.77
C PRO A 94 15.69 3.69 27.25
N TRP A 95 16.68 3.23 26.46
CA TRP A 95 18.11 3.28 26.82
C TRP A 95 18.88 4.43 26.18
N ARG A 96 18.29 5.15 25.21
CA ARG A 96 18.89 6.38 24.69
C ARG A 96 18.30 7.53 25.49
N LYS A 97 19.11 8.11 26.37
CA LYS A 97 18.81 9.36 27.08
C LYS A 97 19.17 10.61 26.26
N ASP A 98 19.62 10.44 25.01
CA ASP A 98 20.14 11.55 24.21
C ASP A 98 19.01 12.38 23.57
N GLU A 99 19.04 13.68 23.90
CA GLU A 99 18.42 14.87 23.28
C GLU A 99 16.89 14.95 23.09
N GLN A 100 16.13 13.85 23.00
CA GLN A 100 14.66 13.85 23.11
C GLN A 100 14.16 13.74 24.57
N ALA A 101 14.94 14.24 25.54
CA ALA A 101 14.63 14.19 26.97
C ALA A 101 13.41 15.05 27.39
N GLY A 102 12.76 15.75 26.46
CA GLY A 102 11.52 16.48 26.67
C GLY A 102 10.27 15.79 26.09
N ASP A 103 10.42 14.68 25.37
CA ASP A 103 9.25 13.98 24.82
C ASP A 103 8.58 13.15 25.92
N PRO A 104 7.28 13.38 26.21
CA PRO A 104 6.52 12.57 27.16
C PRO A 104 6.57 11.08 26.78
N GLU A 105 6.43 10.21 27.79
CA GLU A 105 6.39 8.76 27.56
C GLU A 105 5.40 8.44 26.43
N PRO A 106 5.72 7.56 25.46
CA PRO A 106 4.93 7.43 24.24
C PRO A 106 3.46 7.05 24.45
N TRP A 107 3.14 6.42 25.59
CA TRP A 107 1.77 6.08 26.00
C TRP A 107 1.02 7.24 26.69
N LEU A 108 1.72 8.27 27.17
CA LEU A 108 1.09 9.47 27.77
C LEU A 108 0.71 10.50 26.72
N ALA A 109 1.43 10.56 25.60
CA ALA A 109 1.12 11.43 24.47
C ALA A 109 1.37 10.69 23.15
N PRO A 110 0.47 9.77 22.76
CA PRO A 110 0.56 9.08 21.49
C PRO A 110 0.41 10.08 20.33
N ILE A 111 1.20 9.92 19.27
CA ILE A 111 1.16 10.80 18.08
C ILE A 111 0.23 10.26 16.99
N SER A 112 -0.33 9.07 17.19
CA SER A 112 -1.15 8.38 16.19
C SER A 112 -2.14 7.42 16.83
N ALA A 113 -3.22 7.11 16.10
CA ALA A 113 -4.17 6.09 16.49
C ALA A 113 -3.50 4.70 16.58
N THR A 114 -2.55 4.39 15.70
CA THR A 114 -1.75 3.15 15.82
C THR A 114 -1.00 3.07 17.14
N GLU A 115 -0.36 4.17 17.55
CA GLU A 115 0.40 4.21 18.80
C GLU A 115 -0.52 4.07 20.02
N THR A 116 -1.68 4.74 20.00
CA THR A 116 -2.73 4.58 21.02
C THR A 116 -3.16 3.13 21.13
N LEU A 117 -3.58 2.49 20.03
CA LEU A 117 -4.05 1.10 20.03
C LEU A 117 -2.96 0.12 20.46
N TRP A 118 -1.71 0.38 20.09
CA TRP A 118 -0.56 -0.44 20.48
C TRP A 118 -0.31 -0.39 21.99
N TYR A 119 -0.21 0.82 22.58
CA TYR A 119 0.05 0.97 24.01
C TYR A 119 -1.15 0.69 24.90
N LEU A 120 -2.37 0.61 24.34
CA LEU A 120 -3.53 0.05 25.04
C LEU A 120 -3.58 -1.48 24.98
N GLY A 121 -2.70 -2.13 24.21
CA GLY A 121 -2.65 -3.59 24.10
C GLY A 121 -3.81 -4.17 23.29
N LEU A 122 -4.39 -3.39 22.37
CA LEU A 122 -5.47 -3.85 21.51
C LEU A 122 -4.95 -4.51 20.23
N ILE A 123 -3.80 -4.06 19.73
CA ILE A 123 -3.17 -4.57 18.50
C ILE A 123 -1.73 -5.00 18.75
N TYR A 124 -1.26 -6.00 18.00
CA TYR A 124 0.09 -6.56 18.10
C TYR A 124 0.70 -6.75 16.73
N ARG A 125 2.02 -6.93 16.63
CA ARG A 125 2.71 -7.21 15.37
C ARG A 125 3.04 -8.70 15.28
N ASP A 126 2.68 -9.34 14.17
CA ASP A 126 3.10 -10.70 13.84
C ASP A 126 3.68 -10.75 12.41
N PRO A 127 4.90 -11.29 12.20
CA PRO A 127 5.87 -11.67 13.23
C PRO A 127 6.32 -10.46 14.10
N PRO A 128 6.75 -10.67 15.36
CA PRO A 128 7.12 -9.58 16.27
C PRO A 128 8.37 -8.81 15.84
N LYS A 129 9.24 -9.44 15.05
CA LYS A 129 10.39 -8.81 14.40
C LYS A 129 10.21 -8.93 12.90
N ARG A 130 10.61 -7.89 12.16
CA ARG A 130 10.69 -7.96 10.71
C ARG A 130 11.59 -9.13 10.31
N LYS A 131 11.10 -9.99 9.43
CA LYS A 131 11.83 -11.10 8.85
C LYS A 131 11.85 -10.90 7.33
N PRO A 132 12.99 -11.08 6.66
CA PRO A 132 13.03 -11.04 5.20
C PRO A 132 12.00 -11.99 4.59
N GLY A 133 11.24 -11.52 3.60
CA GLY A 133 10.22 -12.31 2.90
C GLY A 133 8.93 -12.59 3.67
N VAL A 134 8.72 -12.01 4.85
CA VAL A 134 7.47 -12.15 5.62
C VAL A 134 6.87 -10.78 5.89
N VAL A 135 5.68 -10.55 5.36
CA VAL A 135 4.91 -9.32 5.63
C VAL A 135 4.58 -9.26 7.11
N GLN A 136 4.95 -8.14 7.74
CA GLN A 136 4.57 -7.88 9.13
C GLN A 136 3.18 -7.28 9.15
N CYS A 137 2.28 -7.87 9.93
CA CYS A 137 0.91 -7.41 10.07
C CYS A 137 0.65 -6.93 11.50
N TYR A 138 -0.24 -5.95 11.64
CA TYR A 138 -1.00 -5.79 12.86
C TYR A 138 -2.06 -6.88 12.95
N VAL A 139 -2.15 -7.49 14.12
CA VAL A 139 -3.08 -8.56 14.42
C VAL A 139 -3.89 -8.22 15.66
N LEU A 140 -5.18 -8.53 15.59
CA LEU A 140 -6.15 -8.43 16.67
C LEU A 140 -6.26 -9.82 17.33
N PRO A 141 -5.99 -9.95 18.64
CA PRO A 141 -6.11 -11.23 19.33
C PRO A 141 -7.54 -11.76 19.26
N VAL A 142 -7.70 -13.05 19.03
CA VAL A 142 -9.02 -13.68 18.87
C VAL A 142 -9.95 -13.42 20.07
N GLU A 143 -9.39 -13.40 21.29
CA GLU A 143 -10.14 -13.16 22.52
C GLU A 143 -10.67 -11.73 22.59
N LEU A 144 -9.95 -10.76 22.01
CA LEU A 144 -10.36 -9.36 21.98
C LEU A 144 -11.34 -9.06 20.85
N MET A 145 -11.33 -9.83 19.75
CA MET A 145 -12.20 -9.59 18.60
C MET A 145 -13.68 -9.50 18.99
N ALA A 146 -14.17 -10.44 19.81
CA ALA A 146 -15.56 -10.47 20.24
C ALA A 146 -15.91 -9.28 21.15
N LEU A 147 -15.05 -8.98 22.13
CA LEU A 147 -15.23 -7.84 23.04
C LEU A 147 -15.23 -6.49 22.31
N ILE A 148 -14.38 -6.35 21.29
CA ILE A 148 -14.27 -5.13 20.48
C ILE A 148 -15.48 -5.00 19.56
N ALA A 149 -15.92 -6.09 18.92
CA ALA A 149 -17.09 -6.07 18.05
C ALA A 149 -18.36 -5.69 18.81
N ASP A 150 -18.54 -6.26 20.01
CA ASP A 150 -19.66 -5.95 20.90
C ASP A 150 -19.63 -4.47 21.34
N ALA A 151 -18.49 -3.99 21.85
CA ALA A 151 -18.36 -2.60 22.31
C ALA A 151 -18.51 -1.55 21.18
N LEU A 152 -18.11 -1.88 19.94
CA LEU A 152 -18.28 -0.98 18.79
C LEU A 152 -19.68 -1.04 18.17
N GLY A 153 -20.41 -2.15 18.36
CA GLY A 153 -21.79 -2.33 17.90
C GLY A 153 -22.84 -1.79 18.88
N SER A 154 -22.55 -1.81 20.18
CA SER A 154 -23.48 -1.44 21.26
C SER A 154 -23.68 0.07 21.49
N HIS A 155 -23.13 0.93 20.61
CA HIS A 155 -23.28 2.39 20.67
C HIS A 155 -24.09 2.99 19.50
N ALA A 156 -24.91 2.19 18.81
CA ALA A 156 -25.76 2.68 17.73
C ALA A 156 -27.08 3.35 18.19
N GLU A 157 -27.39 3.36 19.50
CA GLU A 157 -28.60 3.99 20.04
C GLU A 157 -28.21 5.07 21.05
N ASP A 158 -28.00 6.30 20.56
CA ASP A 158 -28.41 7.58 21.17
C ASP A 158 -27.60 8.74 20.58
N GLY A 159 -28.27 9.59 19.77
CA GLY A 159 -27.87 10.99 19.57
C GLY A 159 -27.34 11.39 18.17
N GLU A 160 -28.28 11.87 17.35
CA GLU A 160 -28.16 12.67 16.12
C GLU A 160 -27.70 12.03 14.80
N PRO A 161 -28.42 12.31 13.69
CA PRO A 161 -28.03 11.89 12.36
C PRO A 161 -26.87 12.76 11.90
N VAL A 162 -25.65 12.35 12.20
CA VAL A 162 -24.49 12.86 11.47
C VAL A 162 -24.65 12.39 10.03
N ALA A 163 -24.86 13.38 9.17
CA ALA A 163 -24.96 13.24 7.73
C ALA A 163 -24.03 12.15 7.21
N GLN A 164 -24.56 11.36 6.27
CA GLN A 164 -23.78 10.53 5.36
C GLN A 164 -22.51 11.28 4.99
N SER A 165 -21.40 10.92 5.64
CA SER A 165 -20.10 11.42 5.26
C SER A 165 -19.82 10.71 3.95
N ASP A 166 -19.92 11.48 2.87
CA ASP A 166 -19.59 11.09 1.52
C ASP A 166 -18.40 10.15 1.53
N GLY A 167 -18.56 9.02 0.83
CA GLY A 167 -17.61 7.93 0.76
C GLY A 167 -16.20 8.39 0.41
N ARG A 168 -15.43 8.78 1.41
CA ARG A 168 -13.98 8.72 1.38
C ARG A 168 -13.61 7.25 1.38
N ALA A 169 -13.67 6.68 0.18
CA ALA A 169 -13.10 5.41 -0.15
C ALA A 169 -11.72 5.32 0.49
N VAL A 170 -11.58 4.30 1.32
CA VAL A 170 -10.32 3.83 1.89
C VAL A 170 -9.32 3.74 0.75
N ILE A 171 -8.28 4.57 0.76
CA ILE A 171 -7.18 4.32 -0.15
C ILE A 171 -6.13 3.50 0.59
N GLY A 172 -6.22 2.18 0.41
CA GLY A 172 -5.13 1.28 0.76
C GLY A 172 -3.90 1.64 -0.08
N TYR A 173 -2.72 1.59 0.55
CA TYR A 173 -1.45 1.68 -0.17
C TYR A 173 -1.42 0.54 -1.16
N PRO A 174 -1.43 0.85 -2.43
CA PRO A 174 -1.57 -0.19 -3.38
C PRO A 174 -0.17 -0.74 -3.61
N GLY A 175 0.10 -1.96 -3.13
CA GLY A 175 1.17 -2.76 -3.77
C GLY A 175 0.89 -2.88 -5.28
N ARG A 176 1.63 -3.71 -6.04
CA ARG A 176 1.34 -3.93 -7.48
C ARG A 176 -0.15 -4.07 -7.88
N ASN A 177 -1.01 -4.52 -6.96
CA ASN A 177 -2.42 -4.84 -7.20
C ASN A 177 -3.44 -3.73 -6.90
N GLY A 178 -3.05 -2.51 -6.54
CA GLY A 178 -4.07 -1.46 -6.39
C GLY A 178 -4.27 -0.60 -7.63
N PRO A 179 -5.22 0.35 -7.55
CA PRO A 179 -5.77 0.98 -8.73
C PRO A 179 -4.77 1.99 -9.30
N LEU A 180 -4.35 1.80 -10.56
CA LEU A 180 -3.29 2.58 -11.22
C LEU A 180 -3.42 4.09 -11.08
N ASP A 181 -4.66 4.60 -11.17
CA ASP A 181 -4.95 6.02 -10.97
C ASP A 181 -4.51 6.52 -9.60
N HIS A 182 -4.66 5.70 -8.56
CA HIS A 182 -4.14 6.06 -7.26
C HIS A 182 -2.61 6.09 -7.18
N HIS A 183 -1.93 5.12 -7.81
CA HIS A 183 -0.46 5.09 -7.80
C HIS A 183 0.12 6.28 -8.55
N LEU A 184 -0.52 6.66 -9.66
CA LEU A 184 -0.09 7.83 -10.40
C LEU A 184 -0.35 9.11 -9.61
N ALA A 185 -1.47 9.22 -8.89
CA ALA A 185 -1.72 10.34 -7.98
C ALA A 185 -0.65 10.42 -6.88
N ILE A 186 -0.24 9.28 -6.29
CA ILE A 186 0.89 9.22 -5.35
C ILE A 186 2.18 9.69 -6.02
N TRP A 187 2.44 9.25 -7.25
CA TRP A 187 3.63 9.62 -8.01
C TRP A 187 3.70 11.13 -8.25
N LEU A 188 2.60 11.72 -8.75
CA LEU A 188 2.41 13.14 -9.00
C LEU A 188 2.58 13.98 -7.72
N ALA A 189 1.93 13.57 -6.63
CA ALA A 189 2.07 14.24 -5.33
C ALA A 189 3.52 14.19 -4.82
N THR A 190 4.24 13.10 -5.09
CA THR A 190 5.63 12.93 -4.65
C THR A 190 6.59 13.82 -5.42
N VAL A 191 6.44 13.95 -6.74
CA VAL A 191 7.29 14.84 -7.54
C VAL A 191 7.00 16.32 -7.29
N HIS A 192 5.75 16.65 -6.97
CA HIS A 192 5.34 18.02 -6.64
C HIS A 192 5.84 18.47 -5.26
N ALA A 193 5.58 17.66 -4.22
CA ALA A 193 5.96 18.01 -2.85
C ALA A 193 7.48 17.88 -2.60
N GLY A 194 8.13 16.93 -3.27
CA GLY A 194 9.53 16.60 -3.01
C GLY A 194 9.80 16.16 -1.57
N LEU A 195 11.08 16.18 -1.17
CA LEU A 195 11.51 15.78 0.19
C LEU A 195 11.39 16.94 1.20
N ASP A 196 11.59 18.18 0.75
CA ASP A 196 11.66 19.38 1.60
C ASP A 196 10.53 20.40 1.28
N GLY A 197 9.44 19.98 0.64
CA GLY A 197 8.43 20.92 0.12
C GLY A 197 8.89 21.70 -1.12
N LYS A 198 10.07 21.37 -1.65
CA LYS A 198 10.65 21.95 -2.87
C LYS A 198 10.51 20.93 -3.99
N GLY A 199 10.05 21.37 -5.16
CA GLY A 199 9.88 20.52 -6.33
C GLY A 199 11.12 19.68 -6.65
N VAL A 200 10.90 18.45 -7.11
CA VAL A 200 11.99 17.48 -7.34
C VAL A 200 12.85 17.90 -8.52
N LYS A 201 14.16 18.06 -8.31
CA LYS A 201 15.13 18.31 -9.38
C LYS A 201 15.42 17.03 -10.17
N PRO A 202 15.31 17.02 -11.51
CA PRO A 202 15.64 15.85 -12.30
C PRO A 202 17.15 15.60 -12.37
N VAL A 203 17.55 14.35 -12.18
CA VAL A 203 18.91 13.86 -12.43
C VAL A 203 19.08 13.64 -13.93
N HIS A 204 20.24 14.03 -14.48
CA HIS A 204 20.49 14.00 -15.93
C HIS A 204 19.36 14.66 -16.76
N LYS A 205 18.72 15.70 -16.20
CA LYS A 205 17.61 16.44 -16.82
C LYS A 205 16.37 15.59 -17.13
N ARG A 206 16.25 14.38 -16.56
CA ARG A 206 15.17 13.46 -16.89
C ARG A 206 14.68 12.58 -15.76
N TRP A 207 15.59 12.05 -14.94
CA TRP A 207 15.30 10.96 -14.03
C TRP A 207 15.02 11.45 -12.61
N LEU A 208 14.28 10.66 -11.85
CA LEU A 208 14.06 10.91 -10.45
C LEU A 208 15.36 10.67 -9.65
N PRO A 209 15.66 11.52 -8.66
CA PRO A 209 16.74 11.25 -7.72
C PRO A 209 16.51 9.94 -6.96
N PRO A 210 17.57 9.17 -6.63
CA PRO A 210 17.43 7.91 -5.88
C PRO A 210 16.67 8.04 -4.56
N SER A 211 16.78 9.20 -3.88
CA SER A 211 16.03 9.48 -2.65
C SER A 211 14.52 9.62 -2.88
N VAL A 212 14.12 10.18 -4.03
CA VAL A 212 12.72 10.29 -4.44
C VAL A 212 12.18 8.95 -4.90
N VAL A 213 12.99 8.14 -5.59
CA VAL A 213 12.66 6.76 -5.94
C VAL A 213 12.41 5.92 -4.69
N ALA A 214 13.28 6.02 -3.68
CA ALA A 214 13.08 5.34 -2.40
C ALA A 214 11.79 5.77 -1.70
N LEU A 215 11.50 7.08 -1.69
CA LEU A 215 10.25 7.62 -1.14
C LEU A 215 9.02 7.07 -1.89
N LEU A 216 9.07 7.00 -3.23
CA LEU A 216 8.02 6.41 -4.05
C LEU A 216 7.82 4.93 -3.73
N CYS A 217 8.90 4.15 -3.57
CA CYS A 217 8.79 2.73 -3.21
C CYS A 217 8.02 2.55 -1.90
N THR A 218 8.33 3.36 -0.89
CA THR A 218 7.61 3.32 0.39
C THR A 218 6.17 3.81 0.26
N ARG A 219 5.92 4.88 -0.49
CA ARG A 219 4.56 5.42 -0.70
C ARG A 219 3.68 4.56 -1.61
N LEU A 220 4.27 3.70 -2.43
CA LEU A 220 3.57 2.72 -3.27
C LEU A 220 3.61 1.32 -2.66
N GLY A 221 4.18 1.15 -1.46
CA GLY A 221 4.30 -0.16 -0.81
C GLY A 221 5.12 -1.21 -1.57
N LEU A 222 5.92 -0.82 -2.56
CA LEU A 222 6.78 -1.72 -3.34
C LEU A 222 7.90 -2.31 -2.46
N ASP A 223 8.32 -1.59 -1.42
CA ASP A 223 9.32 -2.05 -0.45
C ASP A 223 8.85 -3.22 0.45
N GLN A 224 7.62 -3.69 0.23
CA GLN A 224 6.97 -4.76 0.98
C GLN A 224 6.78 -6.03 0.14
N GLU A 225 7.10 -5.98 -1.16
CA GLU A 225 7.00 -7.12 -2.05
C GLU A 225 8.03 -8.20 -1.70
N VAL A 226 7.66 -9.46 -1.90
CA VAL A 226 8.58 -10.59 -1.68
C VAL A 226 9.73 -10.48 -2.69
N GLY A 227 10.97 -10.49 -2.19
CA GLY A 227 12.16 -10.34 -3.04
C GLY A 227 12.52 -8.89 -3.39
N PHE A 228 11.93 -7.89 -2.74
CA PHE A 228 12.27 -6.49 -2.98
C PHE A 228 13.77 -6.22 -2.81
N THR A 229 14.36 -5.65 -3.86
CA THR A 229 15.71 -5.10 -3.85
C THR A 229 15.64 -3.58 -3.96
N PRO A 230 16.43 -2.81 -3.17
CA PRO A 230 16.43 -1.36 -3.25
C PRO A 230 16.63 -0.83 -4.68
N ILE A 231 15.64 -0.10 -5.17
CA ILE A 231 15.59 0.41 -6.54
C ILE A 231 16.40 1.71 -6.60
N ARG A 232 17.49 1.70 -7.38
CA ARG A 232 18.37 2.87 -7.54
C ARG A 232 17.85 3.92 -8.51
N SER A 233 17.03 3.50 -9.47
CA SER A 233 16.36 4.35 -10.45
C SER A 233 15.07 3.67 -10.85
N GLU A 234 14.04 4.47 -11.11
CA GLU A 234 12.78 4.03 -11.69
C GLU A 234 12.96 3.16 -12.94
N ARG A 235 14.06 3.32 -13.70
CA ARG A 235 14.38 2.49 -14.88
C ARG A 235 14.65 1.03 -14.54
N HIS A 236 15.09 0.74 -13.31
CA HIS A 236 15.40 -0.62 -12.88
C HIS A 236 14.20 -1.34 -12.26
N HIS A 237 13.01 -0.73 -12.31
CA HIS A 237 11.77 -1.36 -11.86
C HIS A 237 10.66 -1.13 -12.88
N PRO A 238 10.21 -2.17 -13.62
CA PRO A 238 9.29 -2.03 -14.75
C PRO A 238 8.03 -1.22 -14.43
N TYR A 239 7.46 -1.42 -13.24
CA TYR A 239 6.26 -0.71 -12.80
C TYR A 239 6.52 0.79 -12.53
N LEU A 240 7.66 1.16 -11.95
CA LEU A 240 7.97 2.57 -11.68
C LEU A 240 8.34 3.32 -12.96
N ALA A 241 9.05 2.65 -13.86
CA ALA A 241 9.28 3.13 -15.21
C ALA A 241 7.92 3.40 -15.90
N PHE A 242 6.90 2.57 -15.64
CA PHE A 242 5.61 2.66 -16.32
C PHE A 242 4.80 3.83 -15.83
N LEU A 243 4.75 4.03 -14.50
CA LEU A 243 4.15 5.22 -13.92
C LEU A 243 4.80 6.50 -14.42
N HIS A 244 6.13 6.55 -14.47
CA HIS A 244 6.84 7.73 -14.99
C HIS A 244 6.52 7.93 -16.48
N TYR A 245 6.58 6.87 -17.28
CA TYR A 245 6.21 6.94 -18.70
C TYR A 245 4.77 7.44 -18.89
N LEU A 246 3.79 6.92 -18.17
CA LEU A 246 2.40 7.37 -18.25
C LEU A 246 2.24 8.83 -17.85
N ALA A 247 2.94 9.28 -16.80
CA ALA A 247 2.92 10.69 -16.41
C ALA A 247 3.43 11.63 -17.51
N LEU A 248 4.40 11.19 -18.32
CA LEU A 248 4.89 11.95 -19.47
C LEU A 248 3.96 11.82 -20.69
N ALA A 249 3.50 10.61 -20.99
CA ALA A 249 2.65 10.32 -22.15
C ALA A 249 1.30 11.03 -22.06
N ALA A 250 0.72 11.09 -20.86
CA ALA A 250 -0.53 11.79 -20.59
C ALA A 250 -0.34 13.30 -20.34
N ASP A 251 0.86 13.85 -20.61
CA ASP A 251 1.21 15.24 -20.38
C ASP A 251 0.88 15.71 -18.96
N LEU A 252 1.08 14.87 -17.94
CA LEU A 252 0.80 15.24 -16.54
C LEU A 252 1.99 15.95 -15.90
N VAL A 253 3.19 15.67 -16.38
CA VAL A 253 4.41 16.27 -15.86
C VAL A 253 5.31 16.78 -16.97
N ALA A 254 5.72 18.03 -16.82
CA ALA A 254 6.78 18.64 -17.59
C ALA A 254 8.12 18.52 -16.83
N VAL A 255 9.15 18.06 -17.54
CA VAL A 255 10.51 17.96 -16.99
C VAL A 255 11.27 19.24 -17.29
N MET A 256 11.37 20.14 -16.30
CA MET A 256 12.15 21.37 -16.41
C MET A 256 13.57 21.16 -15.85
N PRO A 257 14.58 21.94 -16.28
CA PRO A 257 15.94 21.82 -15.75
C PRO A 257 16.03 21.98 -14.22
N THR A 258 15.07 22.68 -13.63
CA THR A 258 15.06 23.06 -12.21
C THR A 258 14.11 22.22 -11.36
N ALA A 259 13.08 21.61 -11.95
CA ALA A 259 12.13 20.75 -11.24
C ALA A 259 11.23 19.97 -12.19
N PHE A 260 10.66 18.85 -11.74
CA PHE A 260 9.42 18.33 -12.30
C PHE A 260 8.26 19.27 -11.93
N GLN A 261 7.42 19.60 -12.91
CA GLN A 261 6.25 20.45 -12.71
C GLN A 261 4.99 19.73 -13.19
N LEU A 262 3.93 19.80 -12.39
CA LEU A 262 2.60 19.42 -12.83
C LEU A 262 2.11 20.38 -13.90
N THR A 263 1.60 19.83 -14.99
CA THR A 263 0.96 20.59 -16.06
C THR A 263 -0.48 20.97 -15.69
N PRO A 264 -1.14 21.87 -16.43
CA PRO A 264 -2.59 22.09 -16.29
C PRO A 264 -3.40 20.79 -16.46
N THR A 265 -2.97 19.94 -17.39
CA THR A 265 -3.56 18.62 -17.66
C THR A 265 -3.56 17.73 -16.42
N ALA A 266 -2.50 17.76 -15.60
CA ALA A 266 -2.47 16.99 -14.35
C ALA A 266 -3.47 17.45 -13.31
N TRP A 267 -3.69 18.76 -13.18
CA TRP A 267 -4.67 19.29 -12.24
C TRP A 267 -6.10 18.97 -12.68
N GLN A 268 -6.37 19.05 -13.99
CA GLN A 268 -7.65 18.60 -14.56
C GLN A 268 -7.87 17.11 -14.32
N TRP A 269 -6.84 16.29 -14.59
CA TRP A 269 -6.89 14.86 -14.34
C TRP A 269 -7.12 14.53 -12.85
N LEU A 270 -6.44 15.20 -11.92
CA LEU A 270 -6.65 15.00 -10.47
C LEU A 270 -8.07 15.38 -10.00
N ALA A 271 -8.73 16.32 -10.69
CA ALA A 271 -10.09 16.75 -10.39
C ALA A 271 -11.16 15.90 -11.09
N ALA A 272 -10.79 15.13 -12.11
CA ALA A 272 -11.71 14.29 -12.87
C ALA A 272 -12.16 13.06 -12.05
N ASP A 273 -13.33 12.53 -12.41
CA ASP A 273 -13.80 11.28 -11.83
C ASP A 273 -12.90 10.10 -12.24
N ARG A 274 -13.14 8.93 -11.63
CA ARG A 274 -12.27 7.77 -11.84
C ARG A 274 -12.34 7.23 -13.29
N GLU A 275 -13.48 7.34 -13.94
CA GLU A 275 -13.70 6.80 -15.28
C GLU A 275 -12.95 7.65 -16.30
N ASP A 276 -13.09 8.96 -16.21
CA ASP A 276 -12.37 9.92 -17.06
C ASP A 276 -10.85 9.82 -16.86
N ARG A 277 -10.39 9.67 -15.61
CA ARG A 277 -8.97 9.45 -15.30
C ARG A 277 -8.41 8.20 -15.98
N ARG A 278 -9.17 7.10 -16.01
CA ARG A 278 -8.77 5.86 -16.67
C ARG A 278 -8.77 5.99 -18.19
N ARG A 279 -9.82 6.61 -18.75
CA ARG A 279 -9.94 6.84 -20.20
C ARG A 279 -8.76 7.66 -20.72
N GLN A 280 -8.41 8.74 -20.02
CA GLN A 280 -7.27 9.57 -20.41
C GLN A 280 -5.93 8.80 -20.42
N PHE A 281 -5.73 7.84 -19.52
CA PHE A 281 -4.53 6.99 -19.55
C PHE A 281 -4.53 6.00 -20.69
N MET A 282 -5.69 5.42 -20.99
CA MET A 282 -5.85 4.54 -22.13
C MET A 282 -5.53 5.28 -23.43
N ASP A 283 -6.08 6.47 -23.60
CA ASP A 283 -5.81 7.31 -24.77
C ASP A 283 -4.34 7.70 -24.84
N ALA A 284 -3.75 8.16 -23.72
CA ALA A 284 -2.34 8.52 -23.65
C ALA A 284 -1.42 7.35 -23.98
N TRP A 285 -1.75 6.15 -23.51
CA TRP A 285 -0.96 4.95 -23.77
C TRP A 285 -1.07 4.47 -25.21
N GLN A 286 -2.28 4.48 -25.78
CA GLN A 286 -2.53 4.09 -27.18
C GLN A 286 -1.94 5.08 -28.18
N GLN A 287 -1.99 6.37 -27.88
CA GLN A 287 -1.53 7.45 -28.76
C GLN A 287 -0.05 7.81 -28.54
N ALA A 288 0.57 7.32 -27.47
CA ALA A 288 1.96 7.62 -27.18
C ALA A 288 2.88 7.13 -28.30
N PRO A 289 3.72 8.02 -28.87
CA PRO A 289 4.69 7.60 -29.88
C PRO A 289 5.70 6.62 -29.28
N ALA A 290 6.11 5.61 -30.06
CA ALA A 290 7.11 4.61 -29.61
C ALA A 290 8.41 5.24 -29.06
N ALA A 291 8.77 6.44 -29.53
CA ALA A 291 9.89 7.23 -29.04
C ALA A 291 9.76 7.66 -27.56
N ALA A 292 8.54 7.80 -27.04
CA ALA A 292 8.29 8.10 -25.63
C ALA A 292 8.51 6.87 -24.72
N ALA A 293 8.31 5.66 -25.26
CA ALA A 293 8.50 4.39 -24.56
C ALA A 293 9.97 3.93 -24.52
N HIS A 294 10.74 4.21 -25.58
CA HIS A 294 12.14 3.80 -25.74
C HIS A 294 13.05 4.08 -24.52
N PRO A 295 12.98 5.23 -23.82
CA PRO A 295 13.91 5.52 -22.73
C PRO A 295 13.65 4.73 -21.45
N PHE A 296 12.43 4.19 -21.33
CA PHE A 296 12.00 3.39 -20.19
C PHE A 296 12.18 1.88 -20.41
N ASP A 297 12.76 1.48 -21.55
CA ASP A 297 12.94 0.08 -21.94
C ASP A 297 11.60 -0.70 -21.92
N PHE A 298 10.48 -0.04 -22.22
CA PHE A 298 9.22 -0.73 -22.54
C PHE A 298 9.39 -1.35 -23.91
N ARG A 299 9.82 -2.62 -23.93
CA ARG A 299 10.21 -3.34 -25.14
C ARG A 299 9.01 -3.70 -26.01
N TRP A 300 8.48 -2.69 -26.72
CA TRP A 300 7.78 -2.88 -27.98
C TRP A 300 8.73 -3.35 -29.09
N GLU A 301 10.03 -3.08 -28.93
CA GLU A 301 11.09 -3.31 -29.91
C GLU A 301 11.13 -4.68 -30.57
N PRO A 302 10.89 -5.81 -29.86
CA PRO A 302 10.95 -7.12 -30.49
C PRO A 302 9.67 -7.51 -31.24
N LEU A 303 8.55 -6.79 -31.06
CA LEU A 303 7.36 -6.94 -31.90
C LEU A 303 7.60 -6.28 -33.26
N SER A 304 7.26 -7.00 -34.33
CA SER A 304 7.22 -6.43 -35.68
C SER A 304 6.24 -5.26 -35.75
N LEU A 305 6.43 -4.31 -36.67
CA LEU A 305 5.51 -3.19 -36.84
C LEU A 305 4.06 -3.65 -37.05
N GLN A 306 3.87 -4.79 -37.73
CA GLN A 306 2.56 -5.41 -37.95
C GLN A 306 1.98 -5.99 -36.65
N ALA A 307 2.78 -6.68 -35.84
CA ALA A 307 2.34 -7.19 -34.54
C ALA A 307 1.97 -6.04 -33.59
N ARG A 308 2.71 -4.92 -33.62
CA ARG A 308 2.35 -3.72 -32.84
C ARG A 308 1.02 -3.14 -33.30
N ALA A 309 0.85 -2.96 -34.61
CA ALA A 309 -0.40 -2.45 -35.16
C ALA A 309 -1.58 -3.36 -34.79
N PHE A 310 -1.40 -4.68 -34.90
CA PHE A 310 -2.40 -5.67 -34.47
C PHE A 310 -2.77 -5.49 -33.00
N VAL A 311 -1.79 -5.46 -32.09
CA VAL A 311 -2.02 -5.27 -30.65
C VAL A 311 -2.73 -3.95 -30.37
N THR A 312 -2.28 -2.84 -30.96
CA THR A 312 -2.95 -1.54 -30.79
C THR A 312 -4.40 -1.57 -31.28
N THR A 313 -4.68 -2.25 -32.40
CA THR A 313 -6.06 -2.44 -32.89
C THR A 313 -6.88 -3.28 -31.90
N GLN A 314 -6.36 -4.41 -31.41
CA GLN A 314 -7.08 -5.23 -30.43
C GLN A 314 -7.39 -4.45 -29.14
N LEU A 315 -6.44 -3.65 -28.66
CA LEU A 315 -6.60 -2.82 -27.48
C LEU A 315 -7.67 -1.73 -27.64
N SER A 316 -7.87 -1.22 -28.86
CA SER A 316 -8.95 -0.26 -29.14
C SER A 316 -10.36 -0.87 -29.06
N HIS A 317 -10.46 -2.21 -29.12
CA HIS A 317 -11.72 -2.94 -29.00
C HIS A 317 -12.00 -3.43 -27.59
N LEU A 318 -11.03 -3.35 -26.66
CA LEU A 318 -11.24 -3.75 -25.29
C LEU A 318 -12.15 -2.73 -24.57
N PRO A 319 -13.16 -3.19 -23.82
CA PRO A 319 -13.96 -2.31 -22.98
C PRO A 319 -13.05 -1.65 -21.93
N VAL A 320 -13.19 -0.33 -21.78
CA VAL A 320 -12.49 0.44 -20.73
C VAL A 320 -12.93 -0.02 -19.32
N ASP A 321 -14.15 -0.57 -19.24
CA ASP A 321 -14.82 -1.04 -18.04
C ASP A 321 -14.95 -2.56 -18.00
N GLY A 322 -13.82 -3.25 -17.83
CA GLY A 322 -13.83 -4.69 -17.58
C GLY A 322 -12.42 -5.25 -17.46
N GLN A 323 -12.18 -6.01 -16.40
CA GLN A 323 -11.05 -6.94 -16.39
C GLN A 323 -11.46 -8.15 -17.23
N ILE A 324 -10.69 -8.44 -18.27
CA ILE A 324 -10.87 -9.67 -19.04
C ILE A 324 -9.85 -10.68 -18.50
N PRO A 325 -10.26 -11.91 -18.16
CA PRO A 325 -9.32 -12.96 -17.77
C PRO A 325 -8.23 -13.12 -18.82
N LEU A 326 -6.97 -13.22 -18.40
CA LEU A 326 -5.82 -13.38 -19.30
C LEU A 326 -6.08 -14.42 -20.40
N GLN A 327 -6.58 -15.59 -20.02
CA GLN A 327 -6.88 -16.67 -20.94
C GLN A 327 -7.82 -16.26 -22.08
N GLN A 328 -8.85 -15.47 -21.78
CA GLN A 328 -9.80 -15.02 -22.79
C GLN A 328 -9.16 -14.00 -23.75
N VAL A 329 -8.29 -13.11 -23.24
CA VAL A 329 -7.56 -12.16 -24.09
C VAL A 329 -6.63 -12.90 -25.05
N VAL A 330 -5.88 -13.88 -24.54
CA VAL A 330 -4.99 -14.71 -25.36
C VAL A 330 -5.76 -15.47 -26.44
N GLU A 331 -6.85 -16.15 -26.07
CA GLU A 331 -7.71 -16.87 -27.01
C GLU A 331 -8.30 -15.93 -28.07
N GLN A 332 -8.81 -14.77 -27.68
CA GLN A 332 -9.37 -13.78 -28.61
C GLN A 332 -8.33 -13.22 -29.59
N TRP A 333 -7.12 -12.93 -29.10
CA TRP A 333 -6.05 -12.39 -29.93
C TRP A 333 -5.55 -13.45 -30.90
N HIS A 334 -5.39 -14.71 -30.49
CA HIS A 334 -5.04 -15.79 -31.40
C HIS A 334 -6.12 -16.06 -32.47
N LEU A 335 -7.40 -16.03 -32.09
CA LEU A 335 -8.50 -16.16 -33.05
C LEU A 335 -8.50 -15.03 -34.09
N SER A 336 -8.05 -13.84 -33.70
CA SER A 336 -7.99 -12.65 -34.56
C SER A 336 -6.69 -12.52 -35.33
N ASP A 337 -5.64 -13.23 -34.92
CA ASP A 337 -4.31 -13.22 -35.55
C ASP A 337 -4.25 -14.17 -36.75
N ALA A 338 -4.91 -13.77 -37.83
CA ALA A 338 -4.97 -14.54 -39.08
C ALA A 338 -3.60 -14.79 -39.73
N PHE A 339 -2.56 -14.07 -39.31
CA PHE A 339 -1.23 -14.09 -39.91
C PHE A 339 -0.17 -14.72 -38.99
N HIS A 340 -0.55 -15.24 -37.83
CA HIS A 340 0.38 -15.79 -36.83
C HIS A 340 1.53 -14.81 -36.50
N LEU A 341 1.18 -13.52 -36.33
CA LEU A 341 2.09 -12.45 -35.95
C LEU A 341 2.50 -12.53 -34.47
N LEU A 342 1.66 -13.17 -33.64
CA LEU A 342 1.88 -13.40 -32.23
C LEU A 342 2.51 -14.80 -32.00
N PRO A 343 3.38 -14.95 -30.98
CA PRO A 343 3.95 -16.24 -30.63
C PRO A 343 2.89 -17.25 -30.20
N ASP A 344 3.00 -18.50 -30.68
CA ASP A 344 2.16 -19.63 -30.28
C ASP A 344 2.52 -20.08 -28.85
N SER A 345 1.77 -19.67 -27.84
CA SER A 345 2.04 -20.09 -26.46
C SER A 345 0.74 -20.35 -25.70
N ARG A 346 0.66 -21.52 -25.05
CA ARG A 346 -0.48 -21.88 -24.18
C ARG A 346 -0.39 -21.04 -22.91
N LEU A 347 -1.52 -20.76 -22.26
CA LEU A 347 -1.58 -19.92 -21.03
C LEU A 347 -0.51 -20.28 -19.96
N ALA A 348 -0.15 -21.55 -19.83
CA ALA A 348 0.89 -22.02 -18.90
C ALA A 348 2.29 -21.47 -19.22
N ASP A 349 2.58 -21.18 -20.49
CA ASP A 349 3.87 -20.67 -20.97
C ASP A 349 4.04 -19.16 -20.67
N TRP A 350 2.95 -18.48 -20.27
CA TRP A 350 2.89 -17.04 -20.00
C TRP A 350 3.13 -16.68 -18.53
N HIS A 351 3.09 -17.68 -17.64
CA HIS A 351 3.18 -17.51 -16.19
C HIS A 351 4.51 -17.96 -15.56
N ASP A 352 5.49 -18.36 -16.37
CA ASP A 352 6.78 -18.80 -15.85
C ASP A 352 7.80 -17.66 -15.84
N GLU A 353 8.36 -17.31 -14.67
CA GLU A 353 9.45 -16.32 -14.53
C GLU A 353 10.76 -16.75 -15.25
N ALA A 354 10.75 -17.90 -15.93
CA ALA A 354 11.89 -18.49 -16.61
C ALA A 354 11.90 -18.35 -18.15
N THR A 355 10.81 -17.92 -18.80
CA THR A 355 10.81 -17.61 -20.25
C THR A 355 11.13 -16.13 -20.48
N LEU A 356 12.34 -15.73 -20.10
CA LEU A 356 12.95 -14.52 -20.66
C LEU A 356 12.85 -14.63 -22.20
N PHE A 357 12.15 -13.69 -22.84
CA PHE A 357 12.15 -13.33 -24.28
C PHE A 357 10.79 -13.26 -25.01
N ASP A 358 9.62 -13.45 -24.37
CA ASP A 358 8.33 -13.13 -25.03
C ASP A 358 7.88 -11.67 -24.75
N PRO A 359 7.90 -10.76 -25.75
CA PRO A 359 7.48 -9.36 -25.59
C PRO A 359 5.98 -9.23 -25.33
N LEU A 360 5.18 -10.18 -25.80
CA LEU A 360 3.74 -10.19 -25.64
C LEU A 360 3.38 -10.51 -24.18
N THR A 361 4.03 -11.49 -23.58
CA THR A 361 3.93 -11.78 -22.14
C THR A 361 4.34 -10.58 -21.29
N ALA A 362 5.44 -9.90 -21.63
CA ALA A 362 5.87 -8.70 -20.91
C ALA A 362 4.87 -7.53 -21.01
N LEU A 363 4.19 -7.39 -22.16
CA LEU A 363 3.15 -6.39 -22.36
C LEU A 363 1.88 -6.72 -21.56
N ILE A 364 1.49 -7.99 -21.56
CA ILE A 364 0.23 -8.46 -20.99
C ILE A 364 0.32 -8.60 -19.46
N CYS A 365 1.38 -9.26 -18.96
CA CYS A 365 1.66 -9.37 -17.52
C CYS A 365 2.25 -8.08 -16.91
N GLY A 366 2.47 -7.04 -17.73
CA GLY A 366 2.98 -5.74 -17.34
C GLY A 366 1.96 -4.63 -17.57
N PRO A 367 2.19 -3.71 -18.55
CA PRO A 367 1.32 -2.55 -18.80
C PRO A 367 -0.19 -2.83 -18.84
N LEU A 368 -0.63 -3.92 -19.48
CA LEU A 368 -2.05 -4.22 -19.61
C LEU A 368 -2.68 -4.70 -18.31
N HIS A 369 -1.97 -5.56 -17.58
CA HIS A 369 -2.34 -5.93 -16.23
C HIS A 369 -2.38 -4.70 -15.31
N TRP A 370 -1.38 -3.81 -15.39
CA TRP A 370 -1.31 -2.61 -14.56
C TRP A 370 -2.39 -1.57 -14.90
N LEU A 371 -2.80 -1.46 -16.16
CA LEU A 371 -3.96 -0.67 -16.58
C LEU A 371 -5.30 -1.30 -16.13
N GLY A 372 -5.27 -2.53 -15.60
CA GLY A 372 -6.44 -3.26 -15.16
C GLY A 372 -7.31 -3.75 -16.32
N LEU A 373 -6.71 -3.96 -17.50
CA LEU A 373 -7.38 -4.55 -18.66
C LEU A 373 -7.37 -6.07 -18.62
N VAL A 374 -6.38 -6.66 -17.94
CA VAL A 374 -6.16 -8.10 -17.87
C VAL A 374 -5.99 -8.53 -16.42
N GLU A 375 -6.74 -9.56 -16.01
CA GLU A 375 -6.62 -10.21 -14.69
C GLU A 375 -5.69 -11.42 -14.72
#